data_AF-A0AAU6ZJK0-F1
#
_entry.id   AF-A0AAU6ZJK0-F1
#
_cell.length_a   1.000
_cell.length_b   1.000
_cell.length_c   1.000
_cell.angle_alpha   90.00
_cell.angle_beta   90.00
_cell.angle_gamma   90.00
#
_symmetry.space_group_name_H-M   'P 1'
#
loop_
_entity.id
_entity.type
_entity.pdbx_description
1 polymer ?
#
loop_
_entity_poly.entity_id
_entity_poly.type
_entity_poly.pdbx_seq_one_letter_code
_entity_poly.pdbx_strand_id
1 'polypeptide(L)'
;MSQAAGAFRSAALEVSLALTLVGSRLVTTEACRANAITLTARVTLATDGWFELRVVQIPGLVLHVSRLEKAAQAVLDAATASSGRKPEEFDVQFQC
;
A
#
# COMPACT_ATOMS: atom_id res chain seq x y z
N MET A 1 20.62 -40.19 4.35
CA MET A 1 21.17 -39.45 5.51
C MET A 1 22.10 -38.38 4.96
N SER A 2 22.04 -37.09 5.26
CA SER A 2 21.03 -36.19 5.81
C SER A 2 21.46 -34.80 5.34
N GLN A 3 20.48 -33.93 5.10
CA GLN A 3 20.65 -32.54 4.64
C GLN A 3 21.66 -31.75 5.48
N ALA A 4 22.57 -31.04 4.81
CA ALA A 4 23.19 -29.84 5.36
C ALA A 4 22.27 -28.65 5.04
N ALA A 5 21.47 -28.26 6.02
CA ALA A 5 20.69 -27.04 5.99
C ALA A 5 21.64 -25.85 6.19
N GLY A 6 21.58 -24.86 5.30
CA GLY A 6 22.25 -23.59 5.53
C GLY A 6 22.58 -22.78 4.27
N ALA A 7 21.60 -22.04 3.76
CA ALA A 7 21.74 -20.67 3.22
C ALA A 7 20.47 -20.27 2.46
N PHE A 8 19.34 -20.09 3.15
CA PHE A 8 18.22 -19.32 2.61
C PHE A 8 18.56 -17.82 2.77
N ARG A 9 19.48 -17.31 1.93
CA ARG A 9 19.78 -15.87 1.87
C ARG A 9 18.94 -15.25 0.75
N SER A 10 17.90 -14.54 1.16
CA SER A 10 17.29 -13.40 0.48
C SER A 10 16.96 -13.58 -1.01
N ALA A 11 15.78 -14.14 -1.27
CA ALA A 11 15.18 -14.10 -2.59
C ALA A 11 14.60 -12.70 -2.91
N ALA A 12 14.84 -12.29 -4.17
CA ALA A 12 14.09 -11.31 -4.97
C ALA A 12 14.32 -9.81 -4.74
N LEU A 13 15.46 -9.30 -5.24
CA LEU A 13 15.56 -7.93 -5.76
C LEU A 13 16.11 -7.99 -7.19
N GLU A 14 15.26 -8.35 -8.16
CA GLU A 14 15.57 -8.30 -9.59
C GLU A 14 14.66 -7.26 -10.23
N VAL A 15 15.08 -5.98 -10.21
CA VAL A 15 14.40 -4.91 -10.95
C VAL A 15 14.91 -4.95 -12.39
N SER A 16 14.29 -5.79 -13.22
CA SER A 16 14.60 -5.89 -14.64
C SER A 16 14.00 -4.69 -15.41
N LEU A 17 14.79 -3.63 -15.59
CA LEU A 17 14.46 -2.56 -16.54
C LEU A 17 14.91 -2.95 -17.95
N ALA A 18 14.14 -3.79 -18.63
CA ALA A 18 14.42 -4.19 -20.01
C ALA A 18 13.63 -3.32 -21.00
N LEU A 19 14.21 -2.20 -21.45
CA LEU A 19 13.76 -1.51 -22.66
C LEU A 19 14.31 -2.24 -23.89
N THR A 20 13.61 -3.28 -24.36
CA THR A 20 13.88 -3.89 -25.67
C THR A 20 12.83 -3.46 -26.67
N LEU A 21 13.22 -2.57 -27.57
CA LEU A 21 12.38 -2.11 -28.68
C LEU A 21 12.63 -3.00 -29.90
N VAL A 22 11.92 -4.13 -30.03
CA VAL A 22 11.87 -4.92 -31.28
C VAL A 22 10.47 -5.52 -31.45
N GLY A 23 9.70 -4.99 -32.41
CA GLY A 23 8.49 -5.65 -32.92
C GLY A 23 7.15 -5.25 -32.27
N SER A 24 6.67 -4.05 -32.59
CA SER A 24 5.24 -3.70 -32.74
C SER A 24 4.24 -3.97 -31.59
N ARG A 25 4.64 -4.04 -30.32
CA ARG A 25 3.67 -3.97 -29.21
C ARG A 25 4.25 -3.29 -27.97
N LEU A 26 3.79 -2.07 -27.71
CA LEU A 26 3.96 -1.41 -26.41
C LEU A 26 3.15 -2.20 -25.37
N VAL A 27 3.83 -2.87 -24.44
CA VAL A 27 3.21 -3.35 -23.20
C VAL A 27 3.67 -2.39 -22.11
N THR A 28 2.71 -1.67 -21.55
CA THR A 28 2.93 -0.60 -20.56
C THR A 28 3.71 -1.13 -19.37
N THR A 29 4.73 -0.37 -18.99
CA THR A 29 5.54 -0.55 -17.78
C THR A 29 4.69 -0.34 -16.54
N GLU A 30 3.95 -1.37 -16.12
CA GLU A 30 3.57 -1.50 -14.73
C GLU A 30 4.82 -1.88 -13.97
N ALA A 31 5.54 -0.85 -13.50
CA ALA A 31 6.45 -0.99 -12.39
C ALA A 31 5.60 -1.52 -11.23
N CYS A 32 5.50 -2.85 -11.16
CA CYS A 32 4.83 -3.56 -10.09
C CYS A 32 5.48 -3.09 -8.80
N ARG A 33 4.77 -2.26 -8.03
CA ARG A 33 5.20 -1.74 -6.72
C ARG A 33 5.30 -2.94 -5.77
N ALA A 34 6.38 -3.70 -5.88
CA ALA A 34 6.54 -4.97 -5.17
C ALA A 34 6.73 -4.81 -3.65
N ASN A 35 6.61 -3.58 -3.11
CA ASN A 35 6.83 -3.29 -1.69
C ASN A 35 5.93 -2.19 -1.12
N ALA A 36 4.77 -1.91 -1.75
CA ALA A 36 3.82 -0.99 -1.15
C ALA A 36 3.16 -1.65 0.07
N ILE A 37 3.15 -0.97 1.21
CA ILE A 37 2.50 -1.40 2.43
C ILE A 37 0.99 -1.19 2.25
N THR A 38 0.24 -2.28 2.24
CA THR A 38 -1.22 -2.21 2.15
C THR A 38 -1.81 -1.71 3.47
N LEU A 39 -2.51 -0.58 3.41
CA LEU A 39 -3.31 0.00 4.47
C LEU A 39 -4.79 -0.21 4.17
N THR A 40 -5.45 -1.03 4.96
CA THR A 40 -6.88 -1.28 4.87
C THR A 40 -7.61 -0.32 5.80
N ALA A 41 -8.35 0.62 5.23
CA ALA A 41 -9.23 1.52 5.95
C ALA A 41 -10.67 1.00 5.93
N ARG A 42 -11.21 0.65 7.09
CA ARG A 42 -12.64 0.36 7.27
C ARG A 42 -13.40 1.66 7.38
N VAL A 43 -14.39 1.82 6.51
CA VAL A 43 -15.25 3.01 6.47
C VAL A 43 -16.53 2.71 7.22
N THR A 44 -16.88 3.55 8.19
CA THR A 44 -18.17 3.50 8.88
C THR A 44 -18.82 4.88 8.80
N LEU A 45 -20.10 4.94 8.42
CA LEU A 45 -20.86 6.18 8.51
C LEU A 45 -21.29 6.40 9.95
N ALA A 46 -20.78 7.47 10.55
CA ALA A 46 -21.16 7.89 11.90
C ALA A 46 -22.52 8.59 11.89
N THR A 47 -23.21 8.57 13.03
CA THR A 47 -24.57 9.11 13.18
C THR A 47 -24.66 10.63 13.00
N ASP A 48 -23.52 11.31 13.12
CA ASP A 48 -23.31 12.74 12.92
C ASP A 48 -23.06 13.13 11.45
N GLY A 49 -23.11 12.16 10.53
CA GLY A 49 -22.95 12.37 9.09
C GLY A 49 -21.50 12.41 8.61
N TRP A 50 -20.54 12.12 9.48
CA TRP A 50 -19.13 11.97 9.12
C TRP A 50 -18.78 10.51 8.83
N PHE A 51 -17.75 10.30 8.01
CA PHE A 51 -17.18 8.98 7.76
C PHE A 51 -16.01 8.76 8.72
N GLU A 52 -16.15 7.76 9.58
CA GLU A 52 -15.06 7.24 10.39
C GLU A 52 -14.25 6.24 9.55
N LEU A 53 -12.94 6.48 9.45
CA LEU A 53 -11.98 5.63 8.77
C LEU A 53 -11.07 5.01 9.82
N ARG A 54 -11.14 3.70 9.99
CA ARG A 54 -10.25 2.96 10.88
C ARG A 54 -9.24 2.16 10.07
N VAL A 55 -7.95 2.47 10.23
CA VAL A 55 -6.87 1.77 9.54
C VAL A 55 -6.49 0.52 10.34
N VAL A 56 -6.64 -0.66 9.74
CA VAL A 56 -6.44 -1.95 10.45
C VAL A 56 -4.98 -2.17 10.83
N GLN A 57 -4.05 -1.78 9.95
CA GLN A 57 -2.61 -1.99 10.11
C GLN A 57 -1.95 -1.00 11.07
N ILE A 58 -2.62 0.11 11.40
CA ILE A 58 -2.13 1.12 12.33
C ILE A 58 -3.14 1.23 13.48
N PRO A 59 -2.99 0.41 14.54
CA PRO A 59 -3.95 0.40 15.64
C PRO A 59 -4.02 1.77 16.31
N GLY A 60 -5.24 2.28 16.48
CA GLY A 60 -5.49 3.61 17.03
C GLY A 60 -5.56 4.72 15.99
N LEU A 61 -5.21 4.46 14.72
CA LEU A 61 -5.38 5.41 13.64
C LEU A 61 -6.84 5.44 13.18
N VAL A 62 -7.58 6.41 13.73
CA VAL A 62 -8.97 6.71 13.39
C VAL A 62 -9.03 8.12 12.82
N LEU A 63 -9.65 8.27 11.66
CA LEU A 63 -9.80 9.55 10.99
C LEU A 63 -11.29 9.82 10.75
N HIS A 64 -11.71 11.06 10.96
CA HIS A 64 -13.06 11.52 10.63
C HIS A 64 -12.99 12.41 9.40
N VAL A 65 -13.63 12.00 8.31
CA VAL A 65 -13.70 12.78 7.07
C VAL A 65 -15.15 13.07 6.70
N SER A 66 -15.43 14.29 6.25
CA SER A 66 -16.77 14.66 5.79
C SER A 66 -17.08 14.12 4.40
N ARG A 67 -16.06 13.67 3.65
CA ARG A 67 -16.20 13.16 2.28
C ARG A 67 -15.23 12.02 2.00
N LEU A 68 -15.75 10.94 1.41
CA LEU A 68 -14.95 9.76 1.06
C LEU A 68 -13.88 10.02 -0.01
N GLU A 69 -14.11 10.97 -0.90
CA GLU A 69 -13.12 11.47 -1.88
C GLU A 69 -11.81 11.95 -1.23
N LYS A 70 -11.85 12.38 0.05
CA LYS A 70 -10.66 12.78 0.82
C LYS A 70 -10.10 11.68 1.72
N ALA A 71 -10.79 10.54 1.82
CA ALA A 71 -10.42 9.46 2.73
C ALA A 71 -9.04 8.89 2.43
N ALA A 72 -8.73 8.62 1.15
CA ALA A 72 -7.46 8.06 0.72
C ALA A 72 -6.29 8.96 1.12
N GLN A 73 -6.40 10.25 0.81
CA GLN A 73 -5.38 11.23 1.11
C GLN A 73 -5.20 11.41 2.62
N ALA A 74 -6.30 11.42 3.40
CA ALA A 74 -6.25 11.52 4.85
C ALA A 74 -5.55 10.30 5.49
N VAL A 75 -5.85 9.09 5.01
CA VAL A 75 -5.19 7.85 5.47
C VAL A 75 -3.70 7.87 5.13
N LEU A 76 -3.33 8.29 3.92
CA LEU A 76 -1.94 8.42 3.51
C LEU A 76 -1.18 9.44 4.35
N ASP A 77 -1.74 10.62 4.57
CA ASP A 77 -1.13 11.68 5.37
C ASP A 77 -0.92 11.25 6.82
N ALA A 78 -1.94 10.64 7.42
CA ALA A 78 -1.86 10.17 8.80
C ALA A 78 -0.93 8.96 8.96
N ALA A 79 -0.88 8.05 7.98
CA ALA A 79 0.07 6.95 7.97
C ALA A 79 1.52 7.44 7.77
N THR A 80 1.73 8.42 6.89
CA THR A 80 3.01 9.10 6.68
C THR A 80 3.47 9.78 7.97
N ALA A 81 2.61 10.56 8.62
CA ALA A 81 2.90 11.23 9.88
C ALA A 81 3.20 10.23 11.02
N SER A 82 2.48 9.11 11.08
CA SER A 82 2.65 8.11 12.13
C SER A 82 3.89 7.23 11.95
N SER A 83 4.35 7.01 10.72
CA SER A 83 5.42 6.04 10.40
C SER A 83 6.72 6.68 9.91
N GLY A 84 6.69 7.96 9.50
CA GLY A 84 7.81 8.66 8.87
C GLY A 84 8.13 8.20 7.44
N ARG A 85 7.30 7.35 6.84
CA ARG A 85 7.47 6.84 5.47
C ARG A 85 6.80 7.75 4.45
N LYS A 86 7.18 7.61 3.18
CA LYS A 86 6.60 8.41 2.09
C LYS A 86 5.21 7.89 1.69
N PRO A 87 4.32 8.76 1.18
CA PRO A 87 2.99 8.35 0.73
C PRO A 87 3.02 7.32 -0.41
N GLU A 88 4.05 7.35 -1.28
CA GLU A 88 4.21 6.37 -2.37
C GLU A 88 4.53 4.95 -1.90
N GLU A 89 4.94 4.77 -0.64
CA GLU A 89 5.20 3.47 -0.03
C GLU A 89 3.92 2.80 0.49
N PHE A 90 2.77 3.47 0.41
CA PHE A 90 1.50 2.96 0.88
C PHE A 90 0.53 2.68 -0.26
N ASP A 91 -0.23 1.60 -0.11
CA ASP A 91 -1.39 1.28 -0.94
C ASP A 91 -2.64 1.30 -0.06
N VAL A 92 -3.54 2.26 -0.26
CA VAL A 92 -4.74 2.40 0.57
C VAL A 92 -5.92 1.69 -0.07
N GLN A 93 -6.49 0.75 0.66
CA GLN A 93 -7.67 0.00 0.25
C GLN A 93 -8.82 0.27 1.22
N PHE A 94 -10.01 0.49 0.69
CA PHE A 94 -11.22 0.73 1.48
C PHE A 94 -12.08 -0.51 1.57
N GLN A 95 -12.57 -0.80 2.77
CA GLN A 95 -13.60 -1.81 3.02
C GLN A 95 -14.82 -1.13 3.64
N CYS A 96 -15.98 -1.43 3.09
CA CYS A 96 -17.30 -0.98 3.55
C CYS A 96 -18.09 -2.14 4.16
#